data_AF-A0AAV8X3E4-F1
#
_entry.id   AF-A0AAV8X3E4-F1
#
_cell.length_a   1.000
_cell.length_b   1.000
_cell.length_c   1.000
_cell.angle_alpha   90.00
_cell.angle_beta   90.00
_cell.angle_gamma   90.00
#
_symmetry.space_group_name_H-M   'P 1'
#
loop_
_entity.id
_entity.type
_entity.pdbx_description
1 polymer ?
#
loop_
_entity_poly.entity_id
_entity_poly.type
_entity_poly.pdbx_seq_one_letter_code
_entity_poly.pdbx_strand_id
1 'polypeptide(L)'
;MSVLKSHATSAKHKEKERAVKCSGSQLSKFFVPRENLPSQLDISTKSAEIKIAGFLSEHNISRKALDHMTDMLKSSFPDSKIAQNIAMKRSKGTAVITNVIDETEKN
;
A
#
# COMPACT_ATOMS: atom_id res chain seq x y z
N MET A 1 -45.22 -18.12 25.52
CA MET A 1 -44.32 -17.21 24.76
C MET A 1 -43.98 -17.87 23.44
N SER A 2 -44.05 -17.14 22.32
CA SER A 2 -43.82 -17.71 20.98
C SER A 2 -42.38 -18.22 20.82
N VAL A 3 -42.20 -19.36 20.15
CA VAL A 3 -40.93 -20.08 19.94
C VAL A 3 -39.81 -19.20 19.37
N LEU A 4 -40.20 -18.19 18.58
CA LEU A 4 -39.26 -17.19 18.04
C LEU A 4 -38.58 -16.37 19.13
N LYS A 5 -39.31 -16.00 20.19
CA LYS A 5 -38.75 -15.21 21.31
C LYS A 5 -37.77 -16.04 22.13
N SER A 6 -38.03 -17.33 22.34
CA SER A 6 -37.11 -18.21 23.06
C SER A 6 -35.84 -18.51 22.24
N HIS A 7 -35.98 -18.72 20.93
CA HIS A 7 -34.84 -18.90 20.02
C HIS A 7 -33.91 -17.68 20.01
N ALA A 8 -34.46 -16.46 19.93
CA ALA A 8 -33.68 -15.22 19.96
C ALA A 8 -32.87 -15.06 21.26
N THR A 9 -33.35 -15.61 22.38
CA THR A 9 -32.63 -15.54 23.66
C THR A 9 -31.61 -16.66 23.90
N SER A 10 -31.59 -17.68 23.02
CA SER A 10 -30.73 -18.86 23.15
C SER A 10 -29.24 -18.52 23.10
N ALA A 11 -28.43 -19.26 23.86
CA ALA A 11 -26.99 -19.07 23.95
C ALA A 11 -26.31 -19.09 22.57
N LYS A 12 -26.71 -20.02 21.69
CA LYS A 12 -26.19 -20.14 20.32
C LYS A 12 -26.51 -18.92 19.45
N HIS A 13 -27.68 -18.30 19.62
CA HIS A 13 -28.04 -17.09 18.89
C HIS A 13 -27.20 -15.91 19.36
N LYS A 14 -27.07 -15.71 20.68
CA LYS A 14 -26.25 -14.63 21.27
C LYS A 14 -24.77 -14.75 20.94
N GLU A 15 -24.24 -15.97 20.88
CA GLU A 15 -22.85 -16.24 20.48
C GLU A 15 -22.60 -15.80 19.02
N LYS A 16 -23.47 -16.22 18.10
CA LYS A 16 -23.37 -15.82 16.68
C LYS A 16 -23.63 -14.33 16.45
N GLU A 17 -24.55 -13.73 17.21
CA GLU A 17 -24.83 -12.29 17.15
C GLU A 17 -23.60 -11.45 17.58
N ARG A 18 -22.85 -11.90 18.59
CA ARG A 18 -21.60 -11.23 19.03
C ARG A 18 -20.53 -11.25 17.94
N ALA A 19 -20.38 -12.35 17.21
CA ALA A 19 -19.45 -12.44 16.09
C ALA A 19 -19.81 -11.44 14.97
N VAL A 20 -21.10 -11.25 14.69
CA VAL A 20 -21.58 -10.25 13.71
C VAL A 20 -21.38 -8.81 14.21
N LYS A 21 -21.59 -8.54 15.50
CA LYS A 21 -21.30 -7.22 16.11
C LYS A 21 -19.82 -6.86 16.09
N CYS A 22 -18.92 -7.83 16.28
CA CYS A 22 -17.47 -7.60 16.21
C CYS A 22 -16.91 -7.65 14.78
N SER A 23 -17.60 -8.26 13.82
CA SER A 23 -17.26 -8.23 12.39
C SER A 23 -17.74 -6.93 11.73
N GLY A 24 -17.44 -5.79 12.36
CA GLY A 24 -17.62 -4.48 11.76
C GLY A 24 -16.50 -4.17 10.77
N SER A 25 -16.42 -4.87 9.65
CA SER A 25 -15.86 -4.23 8.46
C SER A 25 -16.91 -3.22 8.00
N GLN A 26 -16.94 -2.04 8.63
CA GLN A 26 -17.76 -0.94 8.14
C GLN A 26 -17.48 -0.80 6.64
N LEU A 27 -18.53 -0.83 5.83
CA LEU A 27 -18.45 -0.66 4.38
C LEU A 27 -17.63 0.58 4.00
N SER A 28 -17.60 1.60 4.86
CA SER A 28 -16.75 2.78 4.74
C SER A 28 -15.26 2.48 4.59
N LYS A 29 -14.74 1.35 5.10
CA LYS A 29 -13.32 0.96 4.94
C LYS A 29 -12.96 0.52 3.51
N PHE A 30 -13.95 0.14 2.70
CA PHE A 30 -13.73 -0.20 1.29
C PHE A 30 -13.67 1.02 0.38
N PHE A 31 -14.14 2.18 0.86
CA PHE A 31 -14.11 3.42 0.12
C PHE A 31 -12.98 4.29 0.67
N VAL A 32 -12.06 4.70 -0.20
CA VAL A 32 -11.05 5.70 0.15
C VAL A 32 -11.72 7.07 0.10
N PRO A 33 -11.75 7.85 1.19
CA PRO A 33 -12.26 9.22 1.16
C PRO A 33 -11.50 10.04 0.11
N ARG A 34 -12.17 11.01 -0.53
CA ARG A 34 -11.58 11.78 -1.63
C ARG A 34 -10.31 12.51 -1.18
N GLU A 35 -10.25 12.97 0.05
CA GLU A 35 -9.08 13.59 0.66
C GLU A 35 -7.85 12.66 0.80
N ASN A 36 -8.06 11.34 0.73
CA ASN A 36 -7.01 10.32 0.80
C ASN A 36 -6.66 9.75 -0.58
N LEU A 37 -7.26 10.25 -1.67
CA LEU A 37 -6.83 9.86 -3.00
C LEU A 37 -5.43 10.40 -3.26
N PRO A 38 -4.51 9.57 -3.80
CA PRO A 38 -3.18 10.03 -4.14
C PRO A 38 -3.28 11.17 -5.15
N SER A 39 -2.58 12.26 -4.88
CA SER A 39 -2.51 13.38 -5.79
C SER A 39 -1.83 12.96 -7.10
N GLN A 40 -1.99 13.75 -8.16
CA GLN A 40 -1.28 13.51 -9.42
C GLN A 40 0.24 13.46 -9.20
N LEU A 41 0.76 14.30 -8.29
CA LEU A 41 2.17 14.32 -7.91
C LEU A 41 2.59 13.01 -7.24
N ASP A 42 1.76 12.44 -6.37
CA ASP A 42 2.03 11.14 -5.72
C ASP A 42 2.07 10.00 -6.72
N ILE A 43 1.14 10.00 -7.70
CA ILE A 43 1.09 8.99 -8.76
C ILE A 43 2.37 9.07 -9.61
N SER A 44 2.77 10.28 -10.03
CA SER A 44 4.01 10.48 -10.79
C SER A 44 5.25 10.08 -9.99
N THR A 45 5.28 10.38 -8.69
CA THR A 45 6.39 10.01 -7.80
C THR A 45 6.49 8.49 -7.66
N LYS A 46 5.37 7.79 -7.42
CA LYS A 46 5.33 6.32 -7.36
C LYS A 46 5.77 5.69 -8.69
N SER A 47 5.35 6.27 -9.82
CA SER A 47 5.77 5.79 -11.15
C SER A 47 7.29 5.92 -11.34
N ALA A 48 7.89 7.05 -10.92
CA ALA A 48 9.34 7.23 -10.96
C ALA A 48 10.08 6.20 -10.09
N GLU A 49 9.59 5.95 -8.87
CA GLU A 49 10.16 4.94 -7.97
C GLU A 49 10.13 3.52 -8.57
N ILE A 50 9.02 3.12 -9.20
CA ILE A 50 8.91 1.82 -9.87
C ILE A 50 9.92 1.71 -11.02
N LYS A 51 10.04 2.75 -11.85
CA LYS A 51 11.01 2.77 -12.96
C LYS A 51 12.45 2.64 -12.47
N ILE A 52 12.78 3.36 -11.40
CA ILE A 52 14.10 3.27 -10.77
C ILE A 52 14.33 1.85 -10.25
N ALA A 53 13.36 1.26 -9.53
CA ALA A 53 13.47 -0.09 -9.00
C ALA A 53 13.65 -1.14 -10.10
N GLY A 54 12.93 -1.00 -11.23
CA GLY A 54 13.08 -1.85 -12.42
C GLY A 54 14.49 -1.77 -12.99
N PHE A 55 15.00 -0.55 -13.21
CA PHE A 55 16.36 -0.33 -13.69
C PHE A 55 17.42 -0.99 -12.79
N LEU A 56 17.29 -0.87 -11.46
CA LEU A 56 18.21 -1.56 -10.55
C LEU A 56 18.12 -3.09 -10.66
N SER A 57 16.92 -3.64 -10.86
CA SER A 57 16.70 -5.08 -10.99
C SER A 57 17.31 -5.62 -12.28
N GLU A 58 17.03 -4.97 -13.41
CA GLU A 58 17.53 -5.36 -14.74
C GLU A 58 19.06 -5.38 -14.82
N HIS A 59 19.71 -4.40 -14.18
CA HIS A 59 21.17 -4.27 -14.21
C HIS A 59 21.87 -4.91 -13.01
N ASN A 60 21.16 -5.68 -12.16
CA ASN A 60 21.68 -6.29 -10.95
C ASN A 60 22.46 -5.30 -10.05
N ILE A 61 21.97 -4.05 -9.97
CA ILE A 61 22.58 -3.01 -9.15
C ILE A 61 22.17 -3.23 -7.70
N SER A 62 23.13 -3.09 -6.79
CA SER A 62 22.88 -3.23 -5.35
C SER A 62 21.82 -2.24 -4.88
N ARG A 63 20.79 -2.75 -4.20
CA ARG A 63 19.72 -1.94 -3.58
C ARG A 63 20.25 -0.98 -2.52
N LYS A 64 21.49 -1.16 -2.03
CA LYS A 64 22.16 -0.19 -1.16
C LYS A 64 22.47 1.13 -1.89
N ALA A 65 22.63 1.09 -3.21
CA ALA A 65 22.86 2.29 -4.01
C ALA A 65 21.69 3.28 -3.93
N LEU A 66 20.46 2.80 -3.68
CA LEU A 66 19.27 3.65 -3.52
C LEU A 66 19.41 4.69 -2.41
N ASP A 67 20.10 4.35 -1.32
CA ASP A 67 20.21 5.24 -0.16
C ASP A 67 20.95 6.53 -0.55
N HIS A 68 22.02 6.43 -1.34
CA HIS A 68 22.78 7.59 -1.82
C HIS A 68 22.23 8.17 -3.12
N MET A 69 21.68 7.31 -3.99
CA MET A 69 21.15 7.75 -5.28
C MET A 69 19.91 8.64 -5.11
N THR A 70 19.07 8.38 -4.11
CA THR A 70 17.93 9.26 -3.83
C THR A 70 18.36 10.65 -3.36
N ASP A 71 19.37 10.73 -2.49
CA ASP A 71 19.95 12.01 -2.08
C ASP A 71 20.59 12.74 -3.28
N MET A 72 21.30 12.00 -4.14
CA MET A 72 21.88 12.54 -5.38
C MET A 72 20.79 13.12 -6.30
N LEU A 73 19.71 12.37 -6.57
CA LEU A 73 18.62 12.82 -7.43
C LEU A 73 17.97 14.12 -6.92
N LYS A 74 17.81 14.25 -5.60
CA LYS A 74 17.29 15.49 -5.00
C LYS A 74 18.23 16.68 -5.17
N SER A 75 19.54 16.44 -5.04
CA SER A 75 20.54 17.49 -5.24
C SER A 75 20.69 17.90 -6.72
N SER A 76 20.55 16.93 -7.64
CA SER A 76 20.69 17.16 -9.08
C SER A 76 19.47 17.83 -9.70
N PHE A 77 18.28 17.61 -9.15
CA PHE A 77 17.01 18.13 -9.67
C PHE A 77 16.23 18.92 -8.61
N PRO A 78 16.73 20.10 -8.19
CA PRO A 78 16.08 20.92 -7.16
C PRO A 78 14.73 21.52 -7.61
N ASP A 79 14.55 21.71 -8.91
CA ASP A 79 13.34 22.25 -9.56
C ASP A 79 12.21 21.22 -9.69
N SER A 80 12.56 19.94 -9.79
CA SER A 80 11.59 18.85 -9.95
C SER A 80 10.95 18.47 -8.62
N LYS A 81 9.69 18.87 -8.43
CA LYS A 81 8.87 18.44 -7.28
C LYS A 81 8.75 16.92 -7.16
N ILE A 82 8.79 16.21 -8.29
CA ILE A 82 8.76 14.73 -8.31
C ILE A 82 10.05 14.20 -7.70
N ALA A 83 11.22 14.68 -8.15
CA ALA A 83 12.50 14.23 -7.62
C ALA A 83 12.64 14.51 -6.11
N GLN A 84 12.16 15.67 -5.66
CA GLN A 84 12.14 16.02 -4.23
C GLN A 84 11.27 15.08 -3.39
N ASN A 85 10.13 14.64 -3.93
CA ASN A 85 9.19 13.74 -3.27
C ASN A 85 9.58 12.25 -3.33
N ILE A 86 10.55 11.87 -4.16
CA ILE A 86 11.05 10.49 -4.17
C ILE A 86 11.58 10.16 -2.77
N ALA A 87 10.99 9.15 -2.17
CA ALA A 87 11.32 8.69 -0.82
C ALA A 87 11.47 7.18 -0.88
N MET A 88 12.54 6.74 -1.55
CA MET A 88 12.83 5.32 -1.78
C MET A 88 14.24 4.95 -1.33
N LYS A 89 14.33 4.44 -0.12
CA LYS A 89 15.55 3.81 0.42
C LYS A 89 15.54 2.30 0.18
N ARG A 90 16.56 1.60 0.68
CA ARG A 90 16.73 0.15 0.53
C ARG A 90 15.47 -0.70 0.82
N SER A 91 14.77 -0.44 1.93
CA SER A 91 13.61 -1.26 2.36
C SER A 91 12.44 -1.14 1.40
N LYS A 92 12.07 0.09 1.05
CA LYS A 92 11.01 0.38 0.08
C LYS A 92 11.37 -0.14 -1.30
N GLY A 93 12.60 0.09 -1.77
CA GLY A 93 13.06 -0.42 -3.06
C GLY A 93 13.03 -1.95 -3.13
N THR A 94 13.38 -2.64 -2.05
CA THR A 94 13.25 -4.11 -1.98
C THR A 94 11.78 -4.54 -2.10
N ALA A 95 10.88 -3.89 -1.35
CA ALA A 95 9.45 -4.21 -1.40
C ALA A 95 8.84 -3.96 -2.78
N VAL A 96 9.24 -2.89 -3.49
CA VAL A 96 8.78 -2.63 -4.86
C VAL A 96 9.28 -3.69 -5.84
N ILE A 97 10.55 -4.10 -5.72
CA ILE A 97 11.10 -5.16 -6.56
C ILE A 97 10.38 -6.49 -6.30
N THR A 98 10.22 -6.90 -5.04
CA THR A 98 9.68 -8.23 -4.71
C THR A 98 8.16 -8.33 -4.84
N ASN A 99 7.42 -7.27 -4.51
CA ASN A 99 5.96 -7.34 -4.42
C ASN A 99 5.26 -6.68 -5.59
N VAL A 100 5.98 -5.97 -6.46
CA VAL A 100 5.38 -5.30 -7.62
C VAL A 100 6.00 -5.83 -8.89
N ILE A 101 7.33 -5.73 -9.04
CA ILE A 101 8.01 -6.12 -10.28
C ILE A 101 7.97 -7.65 -10.45
N ASP A 102 8.40 -8.41 -9.44
CA ASP A 102 8.40 -9.88 -9.47
C ASP A 102 6.98 -10.48 -9.59
N GLU A 103 5.95 -9.83 -9.03
CA GLU A 103 4.55 -10.26 -9.23
C GLU A 103 4.03 -9.95 -10.64
N THR A 104 4.51 -8.86 -11.27
CA THR A 104 4.10 -8.46 -12.62
C THR A 104 4.75 -9.34 -13.69
N GLU A 105 6.00 -9.76 -13.50
CA GLU A 105 6.70 -10.64 -14.46
C GLU A 105 6.21 -12.10 -14.44
N LYS A 106 5.55 -12.53 -13.35
CA LYS A 106 4.99 -13.90 -13.21
C LYS A 106 3.64 -14.09 -13.87
N ASN A 107 2.91 -13.01 -14.16
CA ASN A 107 1.61 -13.03 -14.84
C ASN A 107 1.77 -12.88 -16.36
#